data_AF-A0A847HXP2-F1
#
_entry.id   AF-A0A847HXP2-F1
#
_cell.length_a   1.000
_cell.length_b   1.000
_cell.length_c   1.000
_cell.angle_alpha   90.00
_cell.angle_beta   90.00
_cell.angle_gamma   90.00
#
_symmetry.space_group_name_H-M   'P 1'
#
loop_
_entity.id
_entity.type
_entity.pdbx_description
1 polymer ?
#
loop_
_entity_poly.entity_id
_entity_poly.type
_entity_poly.pdbx_seq_one_letter_code
_entity_poly.pdbx_strand_id
1 'polypeptide(L)' 'MNTKWQGEPKQWRVRAKSKDGLRVTLGSYDTENEAQADCAKFISEGYYRDISVERIERAPGPPAPPA' A
#
# COMPACT_ATOMS: atom_id res chain seq x y z
N MET A 1 -6.42 -1.92 29.00
CA MET A 1 -7.22 -2.63 27.97
C MET A 1 -6.77 -2.10 26.61
N ASN A 2 -5.90 -2.84 25.91
CA ASN A 2 -5.37 -2.42 24.60
C ASN A 2 -6.33 -2.84 23.50
N THR A 3 -7.22 -1.94 23.08
CA THR A 3 -8.03 -2.12 21.87
C THR A 3 -7.12 -1.94 20.64
N LYS A 4 -6.42 -3.01 20.28
CA LYS A 4 -5.82 -3.15 18.96
C LYS A 4 -6.96 -3.27 17.95
N TRP A 5 -7.36 -2.14 17.37
CA TRP A 5 -8.11 -2.08 16.12
C TRP A 5 -7.23 -2.64 15.01
N GLN A 6 -7.09 -3.96 14.95
CA GLN A 6 -6.59 -4.62 13.75
C GLN A 6 -7.81 -4.90 12.89
N GLY A 7 -8.26 -3.88 12.15
CA GLY A 7 -8.95 -4.17 10.89
C GLY A 7 -8.08 -5.16 10.12
N GLU A 8 -8.70 -6.12 9.43
CA GLU A 8 -8.00 -7.19 8.71
C GLU A 8 -6.74 -6.64 8.03
N PRO A 9 -5.59 -7.32 8.18
CA PRO A 9 -4.34 -6.82 7.62
C PRO A 9 -4.48 -6.80 6.10
N LYS A 10 -4.77 -5.60 5.58
CA LYS A 10 -4.88 -5.34 4.16
C LYS A 10 -3.64 -5.87 3.46
N GLN A 11 -3.84 -6.90 2.63
CA GLN A 11 -2.76 -7.70 2.07
C GLN A 11 -1.94 -6.96 1.04
N TRP A 12 -2.42 -5.85 0.49
CA TRP A 12 -1.75 -5.14 -0.61
C TRP A 12 -1.53 -3.69 -0.23
N ARG A 13 -0.37 -3.15 -0.57
CA ARG A 13 0.04 -1.78 -0.25
C ARG A 13 0.68 -1.14 -1.46
N VAL A 14 0.16 0.02 -1.85
CA VAL A 14 0.77 0.84 -2.89
C VAL A 14 1.80 1.75 -2.22
N ARG A 15 3.06 1.61 -2.61
CA ARG A 15 4.15 2.45 -2.11
C ARG A 15 4.66 3.36 -3.20
N ALA A 16 4.98 4.58 -2.80
CA ALA A 16 5.58 5.57 -3.66
C ALA A 16 6.77 6.22 -2.97
N LYS A 17 7.72 6.64 -3.78
CA LYS A 17 8.90 7.36 -3.35
C LYS A 17 8.75 8.81 -3.75
N SER A 18 8.75 9.69 -2.76
CA SER A 18 8.84 11.12 -3.00
C SER A 18 10.22 11.49 -3.54
N LYS A 19 10.30 12.63 -4.24
CA LYS A 19 11.55 13.21 -4.75
C LYS A 19 12.60 13.41 -3.67
N ASP A 20 12.19 13.68 -2.44
CA ASP A 20 13.05 13.76 -1.25
C ASP A 20 13.65 12.40 -0.83
N GLY A 21 13.31 11.31 -1.53
CA GLY A 21 13.74 9.95 -1.21
C GLY A 21 12.89 9.26 -0.16
N LEU A 22 11.88 9.94 0.38
CA LEU A 22 10.96 9.39 1.37
C LEU A 22 10.01 8.38 0.74
N ARG A 23 9.94 7.18 1.32
CA ARG A 23 8.97 6.15 0.94
C ARG A 23 7.70 6.32 1.74
N VAL A 24 6.60 6.57 1.06
CA VAL A 24 5.27 6.73 1.64
C VAL A 24 4.35 5.61 1.14
N THR A 25 3.39 5.22 1.98
CA THR A 25 2.31 4.30 1.57
C THR A 25 1.12 5.14 1.14
N LEU A 26 0.73 5.04 -0.13
CA LEU A 26 -0.39 5.78 -0.70
C LEU A 26 -1.73 5.17 -0.31
N GLY A 27 -1.79 3.84 -0.26
CA GLY A 27 -3.00 3.10 0.06
C GLY A 27 -2.71 1.69 0.50
N SER A 28 -3.65 1.13 1.25
CA SER A 28 -3.68 -0.29 1.62
C SER A 28 -5.00 -0.88 1.14
N TYR A 29 -4.93 -2.06 0.53
CA TYR A 29 -6.01 -2.72 -0.21
C TYR A 29 -6.05 -4.21 0.16
N ASP A 30 -7.21 -4.81 -0.03
CA ASP A 30 -7.45 -6.22 0.26
C ASP A 30 -7.10 -7.11 -0.93
N THR A 31 -7.20 -6.57 -2.16
CA THR A 31 -6.85 -7.27 -3.40
C THR A 31 -5.75 -6.58 -4.21
N GLU A 32 -5.00 -7.37 -4.98
CA GLU A 32 -3.97 -6.85 -5.90
C GLU A 32 -4.59 -5.98 -6.98
N ASN A 33 -5.76 -6.39 -7.49
CA ASN A 33 -6.44 -5.72 -8.60
C ASN A 33 -6.87 -4.30 -8.21
N GLU A 34 -7.38 -4.10 -6.99
CA GLU A 34 -7.69 -2.77 -6.46
C GLU A 34 -6.42 -1.93 -6.31
N ALA A 35 -5.36 -2.50 -5.74
CA ALA A 35 -4.08 -1.81 -5.59
C ALA A 35 -3.49 -1.41 -6.95
N GLN A 36 -3.68 -2.22 -7.99
CA GLN A 36 -3.19 -1.96 -9.34
C GLN A 36 -4.00 -0.91 -10.07
N ALA A 37 -5.32 -0.95 -9.97
CA ALA A 37 -6.19 0.09 -10.51
C ALA A 37 -5.88 1.46 -9.90
N ASP A 38 -5.69 1.52 -8.58
CA ASP A 38 -5.31 2.76 -7.89
C ASP A 38 -3.88 3.20 -8.22
N CYS A 39 -2.92 2.28 -8.28
CA CYS A 39 -1.55 2.55 -8.72
C CYS A 39 -1.54 3.21 -10.11
N ALA A 40 -2.29 2.66 -11.06
CA ALA A 40 -2.43 3.21 -12.41
C ALA A 40 -3.10 4.60 -12.40
N LYS A 41 -4.11 4.82 -11.55
CA LYS A 41 -4.71 6.14 -11.35
C LYS A 41 -3.72 7.15 -10.76
N PHE A 42 -2.95 6.78 -9.74
CA PHE A 42 -1.94 7.67 -9.15
C PHE A 42 -0.90 8.12 -10.17
N ILE A 43 -0.49 7.22 -11.07
CA ILE A 43 0.42 7.52 -12.17
C ILE A 43 -0.27 8.40 -13.23
N SER A 44 -1.50 8.04 -13.62
CA SER A 44 -2.22 8.69 -14.72
C SER A 44 -2.76 10.07 -14.38
N GLU A 45 -3.32 10.26 -13.18
CA GLU A 45 -3.88 11.54 -12.74
C GLU A 45 -2.79 12.51 -12.30
N GLY A 46 -1.55 12.04 -12.09
CA GLY A 46 -0.44 12.90 -11.69
C GLY A 46 -0.74 13.65 -10.40
N TYR A 47 -1.55 13.08 -9.50
CA TYR A 47 -2.01 13.63 -8.20
C TYR A 47 -0.86 14.09 -7.27
N TYR A 48 0.35 13.81 -7.71
CA TYR A 48 1.51 13.50 -6.94
C TYR A 48 2.71 13.81 -7.85
N ARG A 49 2.72 15.03 -8.40
CA ARG A 49 3.77 15.60 -9.30
C ARG A 49 5.20 15.35 -8.82
N ASP A 50 5.38 15.12 -7.52
CA ASP A 50 6.67 14.94 -6.85
C ASP A 50 6.89 13.55 -6.25
N ILE A 51 6.03 12.57 -6.52
CA ILE A 51 6.27 11.17 -6.10
C ILE A 51 6.23 10.21 -7.30
N SER A 52 7.15 9.25 -7.29
CA SER A 52 7.18 8.13 -8.23
C SER A 52 6.60 6.91 -7.54
N VAL A 53 5.52 6.35 -8.08
CA VAL A 53 4.96 5.09 -7.57
C VAL A 53 5.96 3.96 -7.87
N GLU A 54 6.56 3.38 -6.83
CA GLU A 54 7.62 2.36 -7.00
C GLU A 54 7.02 0.97 -7.19
N ARG A 55 6.06 0.58 -6.34
CA ARG A 55 5.58 -0.81 -6.34
C ARG A 55 4.31 -1.02 -5.52
N ILE A 56 3.52 -1.97 -5.98
CA ILE A 56 2.51 -2.65 -5.17
C ILE A 56 3.25 -3.75 -4.41
N GLU A 57 3.31 -3.64 -3.09
CA GLU A 57 3.86 -4.68 -2.21
C GLU A 57 2.71 -5.44 -1.56
N ARG A 58 2.82 -6.77 -1.55
CA ARG A 58 1.98 -7.59 -0.69
C ARG A 58 2.48 -7.39 0.74
N ALA A 59 1.63 -6.90 1.64
CA ALA A 59 1.91 -6.92 3.05
C ALA A 59 2.22 -8.37 3.47
N PRO A 60 3.24 -8.60 4.31
CA PRO A 60 3.43 -9.93 4.88
C PRO A 60 2.10 -10.29 5.53
N GLY A 61 1.47 -11.36 5.03
CA GLY A 61 0.22 -11.85 5.58
C GLY A 61 0.38 -12.05 7.10
N PRO A 62 -0.73 -12.05 7.86
CA PRO A 62 -0.64 -12.35 9.28
C PRO A 62 0.21 -13.62 9.44
N PRO A 63 1.19 -13.63 10.37
CA PRO A 63 2.06 -14.79 10.54
C PRO A 63 1.16 -16.02 10.62
N ALA A 64 1.40 -17.00 9.75
CA ALA A 64 0.64 -18.24 9.76
C ALA A 64 0.55 -18.71 11.22
N PRO A 65 -0.67 -18.98 11.75
CA PRO A 65 -0.79 -19.40 13.13
C PRO A 65 0.13 -20.61 13.35
N PRO A 66 0.88 -20.67 14.46
CA PRO A 66 1.67 -21.86 14.77
C PRO A 66 0.71 -23.06 14.83
N ALA A 67 1.06 -24.13 14.11
CA ALA A 67 0.33 -25.38 14.07
C ALA A 67 0.35 -26.12 15.41
#